data_AF-G7EVE3-F1
#
_entry.id   AF-G7EVE3-F1
#
_cell.length_a   1.000
_cell.length_b   1.000
_cell.length_c   1.000
_cell.angle_alpha   90.00
_cell.angle_beta   90.00
_cell.angle_gamma   90.00
#
_symmetry.space_group_name_H-M   'P 1'
#
loop_
_entity.id
_entity.type
_entity.pdbx_description
1 polymer ?
#
loop_
_entity_poly.entity_id
_entity_poly.type
_entity_poly.pdbx_seq_one_letter_code
_entity_poly.pdbx_strand_id
1 'polypeptide(L)'
;MLSVCEPFIRHGEFVQGKYAVENGFVTAKAPEITSVKLVTASHFSYITEKNGQFSYAGGGQYKLTDGQFIETFKYGNIASLMGKTMAFDYKVAGNLWHHSLTENGQLVEAEVWRKIK
;
A
#
# COMPACT_ATOMS: atom_id res chain seq x y z
N MET A 1 4.92 -28.06 4.14
CA MET A 1 4.47 -26.93 4.97
C MET A 1 3.77 -25.96 4.02
N LEU A 2 2.45 -26.03 3.92
CA LEU A 2 1.68 -25.25 2.94
C LEU A 2 1.71 -23.77 3.33
N SER A 3 2.20 -22.95 2.41
CA SER A 3 2.28 -21.49 2.52
C SER A 3 0.86 -20.91 2.59
N VAL A 4 0.46 -20.47 3.79
CA VAL A 4 -0.82 -19.79 4.02
C VAL A 4 -0.67 -18.35 3.51
N CYS A 5 -0.79 -18.16 2.20
CA CYS A 5 -0.64 -16.85 1.55
C CYS A 5 -1.72 -16.54 0.51
N GLU A 6 -2.83 -17.27 0.54
CA GLU A 6 -4.04 -16.96 -0.23
C GLU A 6 -5.12 -16.56 0.79
N PRO A 7 -5.63 -15.31 0.77
CA PRO A 7 -5.89 -14.53 -0.43
C PRO A 7 -5.17 -13.17 -0.42
N PHE A 8 -3.84 -13.12 -0.43
CA PHE A 8 -3.14 -11.84 -0.54
C PHE A 8 -2.84 -11.48 -2.00
N ILE A 9 -3.12 -10.25 -2.41
CA ILE A 9 -2.84 -9.78 -3.77
C ILE A 9 -1.33 -9.55 -3.92
N ARG A 10 -0.65 -10.44 -4.66
CA ARG A 10 0.79 -10.31 -4.94
C ARG A 10 1.14 -9.16 -5.88
N HIS A 11 0.25 -8.79 -6.79
CA HIS A 11 0.49 -7.70 -7.74
C HIS A 11 -0.78 -6.85 -7.85
N GLY A 12 -0.67 -5.55 -7.62
CA GLY A 12 -1.80 -4.64 -7.52
C GLY A 12 -1.62 -3.37 -8.34
N GLU A 13 -2.69 -2.91 -8.97
CA GLU A 13 -2.80 -1.56 -9.53
C GLU A 13 -3.59 -0.68 -8.55
N PHE A 14 -3.15 0.57 -8.36
CA PHE A 14 -3.84 1.52 -7.51
C PHE A 14 -5.19 1.95 -8.13
N VAL A 15 -6.25 1.91 -7.32
CA VAL A 15 -7.59 2.35 -7.72
C VAL A 15 -7.88 3.75 -7.16
N GLN A 16 -7.73 3.90 -5.85
CA GLN A 16 -7.95 5.15 -5.14
C GLN A 16 -7.32 5.12 -3.74
N GLY A 17 -7.09 6.30 -3.19
CA GLY A 17 -6.51 6.52 -1.87
C GLY A 17 -7.14 7.72 -1.19
N LYS A 18 -7.15 7.70 0.14
CA LYS A 18 -7.64 8.75 1.02
C LYS A 18 -6.60 8.95 2.12
N TYR A 19 -6.08 10.17 2.25
CA TYR A 19 -4.97 10.48 3.15
C TYR A 19 -5.36 11.65 4.05
N ALA A 20 -5.09 11.51 5.35
CA ALA A 20 -5.36 12.56 6.32
C ALA A 20 -4.43 13.77 6.12
N VAL A 21 -5.01 14.96 6.28
CA VAL A 21 -4.31 16.24 6.33
C VAL A 21 -4.82 17.03 7.53
N GLU A 22 -4.18 18.15 7.86
CA GLU A 22 -4.51 18.97 9.04
C GLU A 22 -6.02 19.24 9.19
N ASN A 23 -6.71 19.53 8.08
CA ASN A 23 -8.14 19.86 8.07
C ASN A 23 -8.95 18.93 7.15
N GLY A 24 -8.83 17.62 7.36
CA GLY A 24 -9.68 16.61 6.71
C GLY A 24 -8.91 15.60 5.89
N PHE A 25 -9.35 15.36 4.66
CA PHE A 25 -8.76 14.34 3.79
C PHE A 25 -8.58 14.84 2.38
N VAL A 26 -7.47 14.43 1.76
CA VAL A 26 -7.28 14.49 0.32
C VAL A 26 -7.46 13.11 -0.29
N THR A 27 -7.93 13.06 -1.53
CA THR A 27 -8.12 11.80 -2.26
C THR A 27 -7.22 11.77 -3.48
N ALA A 28 -6.68 10.59 -3.78
CA ALA A 28 -6.02 10.28 -5.04
C ALA A 28 -6.79 9.18 -5.75
N LYS A 29 -6.80 9.20 -7.08
CA LYS A 29 -7.53 8.21 -7.89
C LYS A 29 -6.86 8.06 -9.26
N ALA A 30 -7.02 6.89 -9.86
CA ALA A 30 -6.70 6.68 -11.26
C ALA A 30 -7.77 7.34 -12.18
N PRO A 31 -7.38 7.91 -13.34
CA PRO A 31 -6.05 7.83 -13.95
C PRO A 31 -5.07 8.93 -13.56
N GLU A 32 -5.46 9.92 -12.75
CA GLU A 32 -4.60 11.06 -12.40
C GLU A 32 -3.37 10.65 -11.58
N ILE A 33 -3.57 9.69 -10.68
CA ILE A 33 -2.53 9.00 -9.91
C ILE A 33 -2.65 7.50 -10.20
N THR A 34 -1.57 6.91 -10.67
CA THR A 34 -1.48 5.46 -10.92
C THR A 34 -0.32 4.90 -10.14
N SER A 35 -0.42 3.67 -9.69
CA SER A 35 0.68 2.98 -9.02
C SER A 35 0.60 1.49 -9.28
N VAL A 36 1.76 0.84 -9.36
CA VAL A 36 1.87 -0.62 -9.42
C VAL A 36 2.62 -1.07 -8.18
N LYS A 37 2.04 -2.01 -7.44
CA LYS A 37 2.63 -2.64 -6.27
C LYS A 37 2.92 -4.11 -6.56
N LEU A 38 4.13 -4.56 -6.23
CA LEU A 38 4.59 -5.94 -6.32
C LEU A 38 4.91 -6.44 -4.92
N VAL A 39 4.41 -7.62 -4.57
CA VAL A 39 4.63 -8.28 -3.29
C VAL A 39 5.08 -9.72 -3.52
N THR A 40 6.33 -9.96 -3.18
CA THR A 40 7.01 -11.25 -3.29
C THR A 40 6.77 -12.09 -2.03
N ALA A 41 7.58 -13.11 -1.78
CA ALA A 41 7.50 -13.89 -0.54
C ALA A 41 7.99 -13.13 0.71
N SER A 42 8.81 -12.09 0.56
CA SER A 42 9.46 -11.42 1.69
C SER A 42 9.58 -9.90 1.55
N HIS A 43 9.31 -9.36 0.36
CA HIS A 43 9.48 -7.95 0.05
C HIS A 43 8.27 -7.40 -0.71
N PHE A 44 8.08 -6.09 -0.57
CA PHE A 44 7.17 -5.31 -1.39
C PHE A 44 7.94 -4.19 -2.09
N SER A 45 7.41 -3.74 -3.22
CA SER A 45 7.80 -2.50 -3.87
C SER A 45 6.59 -1.88 -4.56
N TYR A 46 6.62 -0.57 -4.73
CA TYR A 46 5.66 0.14 -5.56
C TYR A 46 6.30 1.32 -6.29
N ILE A 47 5.71 1.69 -7.41
CA ILE A 47 6.04 2.88 -8.18
C ILE A 47 4.77 3.62 -8.52
N THR A 48 4.74 4.90 -8.22
CA THR A 48 3.58 5.79 -8.42
C THR A 48 3.93 6.86 -9.44
N GLU A 49 3.01 7.07 -10.37
CA GLU A 49 3.02 8.16 -11.33
C GLU A 49 1.90 9.15 -11.04
N LYS A 50 2.17 10.42 -11.38
CA LYS A 50 1.18 11.49 -11.40
C LYS A 50 1.21 12.11 -12.78
N ASN A 51 0.06 12.11 -13.46
CA ASN A 51 -0.06 12.63 -14.83
C ASN A 51 0.98 12.01 -15.80
N GLY A 52 1.26 10.71 -15.68
CA GLY A 52 2.21 9.98 -16.52
C GLY A 52 3.68 10.30 -16.27
N GLN A 53 4.01 10.97 -15.16
CA GLN A 53 5.38 11.21 -14.72
C GLN A 53 5.64 10.53 -13.39
N PHE A 54 6.85 10.00 -13.22
CA PHE A 54 7.30 9.45 -11.95
C PHE A 54 7.05 10.44 -10.81
N SER A 55 6.38 9.98 -9.76
CA SER A 55 6.10 10.77 -8.57
C SER A 55 6.90 10.24 -7.38
N TYR A 56 6.69 8.99 -7.00
CA TYR A 56 7.43 8.37 -5.90
C TYR A 56 7.44 6.84 -6.01
N ALA A 57 8.43 6.23 -5.38
CA ALA A 57 8.56 4.79 -5.22
C ALA A 57 8.97 4.46 -3.79
N GLY A 58 8.58 3.28 -3.36
CA GLY A 58 8.92 2.75 -2.05
C GLY A 58 9.03 1.23 -2.09
N GLY A 59 9.71 0.66 -1.10
CA GLY A 59 9.79 -0.78 -0.96
C GLY A 59 10.66 -1.21 0.20
N GLY A 60 10.59 -2.49 0.51
CA GLY A 60 11.33 -3.08 1.61
C GLY A 60 10.78 -4.44 1.99
N GLN A 61 10.99 -4.82 3.24
CA GLN A 61 10.47 -6.07 3.78
C GLN A 61 9.07 -5.88 4.33
N TYR A 62 8.32 -6.96 4.42
CA TYR A 62 7.04 -6.94 5.12
C TYR A 62 6.88 -8.15 6.04
N LYS A 63 5.95 -8.03 6.99
CA LYS A 63 5.41 -9.16 7.74
C LYS A 63 3.90 -9.21 7.57
N LEU A 64 3.37 -10.42 7.41
CA LEU A 64 1.95 -10.67 7.46
C LEU A 64 1.59 -11.24 8.83
N THR A 65 0.57 -10.68 9.45
CA THR A 65 -0.10 -11.23 10.63
C THR A 65 -1.57 -11.45 10.31
N ASP A 66 -2.32 -11.96 11.29
CA ASP A 66 -3.78 -12.04 11.16
C ASP A 66 -4.37 -10.62 11.09
N GLY A 67 -4.77 -10.20 9.89
CA GLY A 67 -5.37 -8.89 9.63
C GLY A 67 -4.42 -7.75 9.26
N GLN A 68 -3.09 -7.89 9.37
CA GLN A 68 -2.15 -6.79 9.06
C GLN A 68 -1.06 -7.12 8.03
N PHE A 69 -0.78 -6.13 7.18
CA PHE A 69 0.33 -6.06 6.25
C PHE A 69 1.30 -5.00 6.79
N ILE A 70 2.39 -5.46 7.41
CA ILE A 70 3.33 -4.60 8.13
C ILE A 70 4.51 -4.31 7.22
N GLU A 71 4.56 -3.12 6.64
CA GLU A 71 5.59 -2.66 5.71
C GLU A 71 6.77 -2.02 6.47
N THR A 72 8.00 -2.49 6.24
CA THR A 72 9.22 -1.82 6.70
C THR A 72 9.98 -1.25 5.50
N PHE A 73 10.00 0.07 5.41
CA PHE A 73 10.55 0.81 4.27
C PHE A 73 12.08 0.84 4.31
N LYS A 74 12.71 0.38 3.24
CA LYS A 74 14.17 0.35 3.07
C LYS A 74 14.65 1.08 1.82
N TYR A 75 13.81 1.12 0.79
CA TYR A 75 14.10 1.71 -0.51
C TYR A 75 13.04 2.73 -0.86
N GLY A 76 13.42 3.76 -1.61
CA GLY A 76 12.48 4.77 -2.12
C GLY A 76 13.09 6.17 -2.14
N ASN A 77 12.31 7.13 -2.64
CA ASN A 77 12.71 8.54 -2.73
C ASN A 77 12.05 9.43 -1.66
N ILE A 78 11.21 8.88 -0.78
CA ILE A 78 10.60 9.61 0.33
C ILE A 78 11.43 9.38 1.59
N ALA A 79 12.32 10.34 1.90
CA ALA A 79 13.26 10.23 3.02
C ALA A 79 12.58 10.00 4.38
N SER A 80 11.40 10.60 4.60
CA SER A 80 10.64 10.48 5.85
C SER A 80 10.06 9.08 6.09
N LEU A 81 10.07 8.19 5.08
CA LEU A 81 9.65 6.80 5.23
C LEU A 81 10.82 5.86 5.52
N MET A 82 12.07 6.25 5.28
CA MET A 82 13.21 5.32 5.39
C MET A 82 13.40 4.82 6.82
N GLY A 83 13.40 3.48 6.97
CA GLY A 83 13.48 2.80 8.26
C GLY A 83 12.16 2.75 9.05
N LYS A 84 11.09 3.42 8.58
CA LYS A 84 9.79 3.35 9.25
C LYS A 84 9.13 2.00 9.02
N THR A 85 8.36 1.59 10.01
CA THR A 85 7.47 0.44 9.93
C THR A 85 6.03 0.93 10.06
N MET A 86 5.18 0.56 9.11
CA MET A 86 3.77 0.94 9.06
C MET A 86 2.93 -0.32 9.06
N ALA A 87 2.03 -0.46 10.04
CA ALA A 87 1.19 -1.63 10.22
C ALA A 87 -0.20 -1.33 9.66
N PHE A 88 -0.43 -1.74 8.41
CA PHE A 88 -1.70 -1.52 7.77
C PHE A 88 -2.65 -2.69 8.01
N ASP A 89 -3.88 -2.39 8.38
CA ASP A 89 -4.95 -3.37 8.33
C ASP A 89 -5.29 -3.67 6.87
N TYR A 90 -5.61 -4.92 6.55
CA TYR A 90 -6.02 -5.28 5.20
C TYR A 90 -7.25 -6.18 5.13
N LYS A 91 -7.99 -6.03 4.03
CA LYS A 91 -9.08 -6.93 3.65
C LYS A 91 -9.06 -7.15 2.16
N VAL A 92 -9.23 -8.40 1.74
CA VAL A 92 -9.43 -8.74 0.33
C VAL A 92 -10.89 -9.10 0.08
N ALA A 93 -11.50 -8.42 -0.90
CA ALA A 93 -12.88 -8.62 -1.32
C ALA A 93 -12.91 -8.78 -2.84
N GLY A 94 -13.05 -10.02 -3.31
CA GLY A 94 -12.94 -10.34 -4.74
C GLY A 94 -11.52 -10.05 -5.27
N ASN A 95 -11.42 -9.11 -6.21
CA ASN A 95 -10.13 -8.67 -6.77
C ASN A 95 -9.62 -7.36 -6.16
N LEU A 96 -10.28 -6.84 -5.12
CA LEU A 96 -9.88 -5.60 -4.44
C LEU A 96 -9.19 -5.91 -3.11
N TRP A 97 -8.05 -5.27 -2.89
CA TRP A 97 -7.35 -5.23 -1.62
C TRP A 97 -7.53 -3.84 -1.02
N HIS A 98 -8.22 -3.81 0.11
CA HIS A 98 -8.39 -2.64 0.96
C HIS A 98 -7.25 -2.63 1.97
N HIS A 99 -6.56 -1.50 2.07
CA HIS A 99 -5.35 -1.31 2.87
C HIS A 99 -5.52 -0.02 3.68
N SER A 100 -5.37 -0.03 5.00
CA SER A 100 -5.58 1.18 5.80
C SER A 100 -4.67 1.27 7.01
N LEU A 101 -4.20 2.49 7.30
CA LEU A 101 -3.44 2.81 8.49
C LEU A 101 -4.28 3.68 9.42
N THR A 102 -4.41 3.23 10.67
CA THR A 102 -5.01 3.99 11.76
C THR A 102 -3.95 4.21 12.83
N GLU A 103 -3.74 5.47 13.22
CA GLU A 103 -2.83 5.83 14.31
C GLU A 103 -3.61 6.59 15.38
N ASN A 104 -3.43 6.22 16.64
CA ASN A 104 -4.13 6.85 17.78
C ASN A 104 -5.67 6.92 17.61
N GLY A 105 -6.26 5.91 16.97
CA GLY A 105 -7.70 5.84 16.70
C GLY A 105 -8.18 6.71 15.55
N GLN A 106 -7.28 7.36 14.81
CA GLN A 106 -7.60 8.20 13.65
C GLN A 106 -7.10 7.58 12.35
N LEU A 107 -7.94 7.59 11.32
CA LEU A 107 -7.55 7.13 9.99
C LEU A 107 -6.48 8.07 9.42
N VAL A 108 -5.30 7.54 9.14
CA VAL A 108 -4.20 8.26 8.49
C VAL A 108 -4.23 8.04 6.99
N GLU A 109 -4.49 6.81 6.58
CA GLU A 109 -4.43 6.38 5.18
C GLU A 109 -5.42 5.25 4.91
N ALA A 110 -6.11 5.30 3.77
CA ALA A 110 -6.85 4.18 3.22
C ALA A 110 -6.68 4.11 1.70
N GLU A 111 -6.31 2.95 1.20
CA GLU A 111 -6.08 2.69 -0.21
C GLU A 111 -6.87 1.48 -0.68
N VAL A 112 -7.24 1.50 -1.96
CA VAL A 112 -7.83 0.36 -2.66
C VAL A 112 -6.94 0.02 -3.84
N TRP A 113 -6.51 -1.24 -3.87
CA TRP A 113 -5.70 -1.83 -4.91
C TRP A 113 -6.50 -2.90 -5.63
N ARG A 114 -6.29 -3.07 -6.94
CA ARG A 114 -6.91 -4.15 -7.72
C ARG A 114 -5.87 -5.16 -8.17
N LYS A 115 -6.17 -6.45 -8.05
CA LYS A 115 -5.31 -7.53 -8.56
C LYS A 115 -5.03 -7.35 -10.05
N ILE A 116 -3.75 -7.31 -10.42
CA ILE A 116 -3.30 -7.39 -11.82
C ILE A 116 -3.37 -8.85 -12.26
N LYS A 117 -3.81 -9.08 -13.50
CA LYS A 117 -3.89 -10.42 -14.11
C LYS A 117 -2.55 -10.87 -14.68
#